data_AF-U9SRM1-F1
#
_entry.id   AF-U9SRM1-F1
#
_cell.length_a   1.000
_cell.length_b   1.000
_cell.length_c   1.000
_cell.angle_alpha   90.00
_cell.angle_beta   90.00
_cell.angle_gamma   90.00
#
_symmetry.space_group_name_H-M   'P 1'
#
loop_
_entity.id
_entity.type
_entity.pdbx_description
1 polymer ?
#
loop_
_entity_poly.entity_id
_entity_poly.type
_entity_poly.pdbx_seq_one_letter_code
_entity_poly.pdbx_strand_id
1 'polypeptide(L)'
;MEWIPYDRFHDIKYIAVDKFDKVYKAKWIDGYIITWDYENDNWKRKNQNISVFLKISNNPTKIISELTNETVLNKVCGITQNPETKDYIVVWSELCGKCKH
;
A
#
# COMPACT_ATOMS: atom_id res chain seq x y z
N MET A 1 -1.15 -7.50 -5.41
CA MET A 1 -1.87 -6.31 -4.90
C MET A 1 -2.88 -6.78 -3.89
N GLU A 2 -2.89 -6.17 -2.70
CA GLU A 2 -3.74 -6.57 -1.56
C GLU A 2 -4.71 -5.44 -1.17
N TRP A 3 -5.90 -5.79 -0.68
CA TRP A 3 -6.72 -4.84 0.09
C TRP A 3 -6.26 -4.84 1.54
N ILE A 4 -5.77 -3.70 2.01
CA ILE A 4 -5.19 -3.57 3.35
C ILE A 4 -6.16 -2.75 4.21
N PRO A 5 -6.66 -3.29 5.34
CA PRO A 5 -7.47 -2.49 6.25
C PRO A 5 -6.68 -1.29 6.80
N TYR A 6 -7.32 -0.12 6.88
CA TYR A 6 -6.65 1.13 7.25
C TYR A 6 -6.06 1.11 8.67
N ASP A 7 -6.67 0.35 9.56
CA ASP A 7 -6.22 0.16 10.96
C ASP A 7 -4.91 -0.65 11.08
N ARG A 8 -4.43 -1.25 9.98
CA ARG A 8 -3.12 -1.91 9.91
C ARG A 8 -1.96 -0.94 9.74
N PHE A 9 -2.25 0.37 9.63
CA PHE A 9 -1.24 1.42 9.54
C PHE A 9 -1.16 2.24 10.82
N HIS A 10 0.07 2.54 11.26
CA HIS A 10 0.33 3.45 12.36
C HIS A 10 1.49 4.41 12.03
N ASP A 11 1.76 5.36 12.93
CA ASP A 11 2.77 6.41 12.74
C ASP A 11 2.61 7.17 11.42
N ILE A 12 1.36 7.44 11.03
CA ILE A 12 1.03 8.13 9.79
C ILE A 12 1.47 9.58 9.90
N LYS A 13 2.45 9.97 9.08
CA LYS A 13 3.05 11.30 9.04
C LYS A 13 2.97 11.87 7.65
N TYR A 14 2.44 13.08 7.53
CA TYR A 14 2.48 13.81 6.26
C TYR A 14 3.92 14.09 5.85
N ILE A 15 4.25 13.86 4.58
CA ILE A 15 5.58 14.14 4.02
C ILE A 15 5.54 15.36 3.13
N ALA A 16 4.70 15.33 2.10
CA ALA A 16 4.67 16.33 1.04
C ALA A 16 3.40 16.21 0.18
N VAL A 17 3.17 17.23 -0.66
CA VAL A 17 2.33 17.12 -1.85
C VAL A 17 3.25 16.77 -3.03
N ASP A 18 2.99 15.65 -3.70
CA ASP A 18 3.64 15.30 -4.98
C ASP A 18 2.74 15.73 -6.14
N LYS A 19 3.07 16.90 -6.73
CA LYS A 19 2.36 17.59 -7.83
C LYS A 19 0.88 17.93 -7.55
N PHE A 20 0.07 16.95 -7.19
CA PHE A 20 -1.36 17.06 -6.84
C PHE A 20 -1.83 16.04 -5.79
N ASP A 21 -0.98 15.09 -5.38
CA ASP A 21 -1.35 14.03 -4.44
C ASP A 21 -0.74 14.29 -3.07
N LYS A 22 -1.49 14.00 -2.00
CA LYS A 22 -0.94 14.05 -0.64
C LYS A 22 -0.21 12.74 -0.36
N VAL A 23 1.04 12.84 0.05
CA VAL A 23 1.88 11.69 0.38
C VAL A 23 2.14 11.66 1.88
N TYR A 24 1.81 10.52 2.49
CA TYR A 24 2.07 10.25 3.89
C TYR A 24 3.04 9.07 4.01
N LYS A 25 3.90 9.09 5.02
CA LYS A 25 4.66 7.92 5.47
C LYS A 25 3.85 7.20 6.53
N ALA A 26 3.83 5.88 6.51
CA ALA A 26 3.22 5.09 7.57
C ALA A 26 4.04 3.83 7.85
N LYS A 27 3.76 3.21 8.99
CA LYS A 27 4.21 1.86 9.32
C LYS A 27 3.09 0.87 9.05
N TRP A 28 3.35 -0.17 8.26
CA TRP A 28 2.41 -1.26 7.99
C TRP A 28 2.73 -2.46 8.89
N ILE A 29 1.80 -2.81 9.77
CA ILE A 29 2.01 -3.82 10.82
C ILE A 29 2.25 -5.20 10.23
N ASP A 30 1.38 -5.63 9.31
CA ASP A 30 1.35 -7.02 8.84
C ASP A 30 2.52 -7.36 7.91
N GLY A 31 3.02 -6.36 7.17
CA GLY A 31 3.95 -6.59 6.08
C GLY A 31 3.29 -7.26 4.86
N TYR A 32 4.08 -7.45 3.80
CA TYR A 32 3.56 -7.96 2.54
C TYR A 32 3.38 -9.48 2.56
N ILE A 33 2.36 -9.94 1.84
CA ILE A 33 2.09 -11.36 1.58
C ILE A 33 3.23 -11.95 0.73
N ILE A 34 3.71 -13.13 1.13
CA ILE A 34 4.64 -13.95 0.34
C ILE A 34 3.88 -15.06 -0.37
N THR A 35 3.13 -15.87 0.39
CA THR A 35 2.45 -17.08 -0.12
C THR A 35 1.32 -17.48 0.82
N TRP A 36 0.44 -18.35 0.36
CA TRP A 36 -0.55 -19.01 1.20
C TRP A 36 0.13 -20.12 2.02
N ASP A 37 -0.15 -20.15 3.32
CA ASP A 37 0.25 -21.24 4.22
C ASP A 37 -0.94 -22.19 4.40
N TYR A 38 -0.85 -23.36 3.74
CA TYR A 38 -1.90 -24.38 3.77
C TYR A 38 -2.02 -25.10 5.12
N GLU A 39 -1.01 -25.03 6.00
CA GLU A 39 -1.06 -25.69 7.30
C GLU A 39 -1.80 -24.83 8.33
N ASN A 40 -1.66 -23.51 8.22
CA ASN A 40 -2.24 -22.53 9.15
C ASN A 40 -3.49 -21.82 8.59
N ASP A 41 -3.93 -22.17 7.38
CA ASP A 41 -5.03 -21.53 6.64
C ASP A 41 -4.93 -19.99 6.64
N ASN A 42 -3.72 -19.47 6.42
CA ASN A 42 -3.46 -18.05 6.52
C ASN A 42 -2.38 -17.60 5.51
N TRP A 43 -2.33 -16.30 5.25
CA TRP A 43 -1.28 -15.71 4.43
C TRP A 43 0.04 -15.62 5.20
N LYS A 44 1.09 -16.22 4.67
CA LYS A 44 2.45 -16.01 5.16
C LYS A 44 2.93 -14.63 4.75
N ARG A 45 3.37 -13.83 5.73
CA ARG A 45 3.81 -12.44 5.54
C ARG A 45 5.29 -12.25 5.87
N LYS A 46 5.91 -11.22 5.29
CA LYS A 46 7.29 -10.81 5.58
C LYS A 46 7.37 -9.33 5.85
N ASN A 47 8.41 -8.98 6.60
CA ASN A 47 8.75 -7.62 6.97
C ASN A 47 7.56 -6.99 7.69
N GLN A 48 7.29 -7.38 8.93
CA GLN A 48 6.31 -6.66 9.74
C GLN A 48 6.84 -5.26 10.07
N ASN A 49 5.95 -4.31 10.31
CA ASN A 49 6.28 -2.92 10.64
C ASN A 49 7.17 -2.19 9.61
N ILE A 50 6.99 -2.46 8.31
CA ILE A 50 7.75 -1.75 7.26
C ILE A 50 7.27 -0.31 7.12
N SER A 51 8.17 0.55 6.68
CA SER A 51 7.81 1.88 6.22
C SER A 51 7.20 1.81 4.82
N VAL A 52 6.00 2.33 4.66
CA VAL A 52 5.29 2.48 3.38
C VAL A 52 4.93 3.94 3.14
N PHE A 53 4.56 4.22 1.90
CA PHE A 53 3.99 5.51 1.50
C PHE A 53 2.51 5.32 1.17
N LEU A 54 1.67 6.19 1.72
CA LEU A 54 0.25 6.27 1.48
C LEU A 54 0.01 7.48 0.57
N LYS A 55 -0.35 7.21 -0.68
CA LYS A 55 -0.59 8.23 -1.69
C LYS A 55 -2.09 8.41 -1.88
N ILE A 56 -2.59 9.58 -1.50
CA ILE A 56 -3.99 9.96 -1.63
C ILE A 56 -4.12 10.83 -2.88
N SER A 57 -4.96 10.40 -3.81
CA SER A 57 -5.28 11.18 -5.00
C SER A 57 -6.78 11.42 -5.09
N ASN A 58 -7.17 12.68 -5.29
CA ASN A 58 -8.57 13.05 -5.51
C ASN A 58 -9.04 12.74 -6.94
N ASN A 59 -8.20 12.13 -7.77
CA ASN A 59 -8.50 11.76 -9.16
C ASN A 59 -8.46 10.23 -9.32
N PRO A 60 -9.62 9.55 -9.36
CA PRO A 60 -9.69 8.10 -9.53
C PRO A 60 -9.01 7.58 -10.79
N THR A 61 -9.05 8.33 -11.90
CA THR A 61 -8.37 7.97 -13.15
C THR A 61 -6.86 7.91 -12.98
N LYS A 62 -6.29 8.77 -12.13
CA LYS A 62 -4.86 8.76 -11.81
C LYS A 62 -4.49 7.52 -11.00
N ILE A 63 -5.30 7.16 -10.00
CA ILE A 63 -5.14 5.92 -9.23
C ILE A 63 -5.13 4.72 -10.18
N ILE A 64 -6.12 4.61 -11.07
CA ILE A 64 -6.19 3.53 -12.06
C ILE A 64 -4.93 3.52 -12.93
N SER A 65 -4.48 4.67 -13.41
CA SER A 65 -3.28 4.76 -14.26
C SER A 65 -2.00 4.25 -13.58
N GLU A 66 -1.84 4.53 -12.27
CA GLU A 66 -0.71 4.06 -11.48
C GLU A 66 -0.77 2.54 -11.24
N LEU A 67 -1.97 2.00 -11.09
CA LEU A 67 -2.22 0.57 -10.96
C LEU A 67 -2.05 -0.20 -12.28
N THR A 68 -2.24 0.46 -13.43
CA THR A 68 -2.07 -0.18 -14.76
C THR A 68 -0.67 -0.01 -15.35
N ASN A 69 0.16 0.88 -14.80
CA ASN A 69 1.51 1.11 -15.30
C ASN A 69 2.48 0.05 -14.73
N GLU A 70 2.92 -0.90 -15.55
CA GLU A 70 3.80 -2.01 -15.16
C GLU A 70 5.09 -1.56 -14.46
N THR A 71 5.66 -0.42 -14.87
CA THR A 71 6.90 0.12 -14.27
C THR A 71 6.69 0.63 -12.84
N VAL A 72 5.49 1.09 -12.53
CA VAL A 72 5.09 1.63 -11.22
C VAL A 72 4.44 0.55 -10.35
N LEU A 73 3.71 -0.38 -10.98
CA LEU A 73 2.97 -1.47 -10.35
C LEU A 73 3.86 -2.34 -9.47
N ASN A 74 5.11 -2.57 -9.87
CA ASN A 74 6.05 -3.34 -9.08
C ASN A 74 6.28 -2.71 -7.70
N LYS A 75 6.00 -1.43 -7.49
CA LYS A 75 6.17 -0.79 -6.18
C LYS A 75 4.86 -0.61 -5.41
N VAL A 76 3.72 -0.98 -6.01
CA VAL A 76 2.42 -0.92 -5.35
C VAL A 76 2.18 -2.21 -4.57
N CYS A 77 1.99 -2.08 -3.27
CA CYS A 77 1.66 -3.21 -2.39
C CYS A 77 0.15 -3.50 -2.40
N GLY A 78 -0.66 -2.45 -2.40
CA GLY A 78 -2.08 -2.59 -2.18
C GLY A 78 -2.83 -1.28 -2.20
N ILE A 79 -4.09 -1.37 -1.80
CA ILE A 79 -5.01 -0.25 -1.69
C ILE A 79 -5.67 -0.33 -0.30
N THR A 80 -5.87 0.83 0.32
CA THR A 80 -6.67 0.99 1.53
C THR A 80 -7.69 2.10 1.31
N GLN A 81 -8.71 2.17 2.16
CA GLN A 81 -9.65 3.29 2.19
C GLN A 81 -9.62 3.94 3.56
N ASN A 82 -9.53 5.27 3.61
CA ASN A 82 -9.66 6.00 4.86
C ASN A 82 -11.10 5.84 5.39
N PRO A 83 -11.31 5.34 6.62
CA PRO A 83 -12.65 5.11 7.15
C PRO A 83 -13.44 6.40 7.39
N GLU A 84 -12.77 7.53 7.61
CA GLU A 84 -13.37 8.84 7.86
C GLU A 84 -13.71 9.56 6.55
N THR A 85 -12.73 9.76 5.67
CA THR A 85 -12.91 10.55 4.44
C THR A 85 -13.46 9.74 3.28
N LYS A 86 -13.41 8.40 3.37
CA LYS A 86 -13.76 7.45 2.30
C LYS A 86 -12.84 7.51 1.08
N ASP A 87 -11.74 8.25 1.16
CA ASP A 87 -10.74 8.31 0.08
C ASP A 87 -10.02 6.97 -0.09
N TYR A 88 -9.86 6.56 -1.34
CA TYR A 88 -8.98 5.45 -1.69
C TYR A 88 -7.52 5.91 -1.72
N ILE A 89 -6.66 5.06 -1.19
CA ILE A 89 -5.25 5.36 -0.96
C ILE A 89 -4.42 4.23 -1.53
N VAL A 90 -3.46 4.57 -2.39
CA VAL A 90 -2.50 3.61 -2.92
C VAL A 90 -1.37 3.44 -1.90
N VAL A 91 -1.05 2.17 -1.59
CA VAL A 91 0.02 1.80 -0.67
C VAL A 91 1.24 1.41 -1.49
N TRP A 92 2.32 2.16 -1.30
CA TRP A 92 3.56 2.03 -2.08
C TRP A 92 4.76 1.69 -1.20
N SER A 93 5.63 0.81 -1.67
CA SER A 93 6.89 0.46 -1.03
C SER A 93 7.94 0.03 -2.05
N GLU A 94 9.19 0.45 -1.83
CA GLU A 94 10.35 -0.01 -2.63
C GLU A 94 10.62 -1.51 -2.48
N LEU A 95 10.07 -2.16 -1.44
CA LEU A 95 10.29 -3.58 -1.17
C LEU A 95 9.25 -4.50 -1.84
N CYS A 96 8.07 -3.98 -2.22
CA CYS A 96 7.01 -4.81 -2.81
C CYS A 96 7.38 -5.41 -4.18
N GLY A 97 8.28 -4.75 -4.93
CA GLY A 97 8.67 -5.19 -6.28
C GLY A 97 9.50 -6.45 -6.34
N LYS A 98 9.90 -6.98 -5.18
CA LYS A 98 10.64 -8.22 -5.05
C LYS A 98 9.74 -9.43 -4.74
N CYS A 99 8.41 -9.25 -4.74
CA CYS A 99 7.46 -10.30 -4.35
C CYS A 99 6.84 -11.04 -5.53
N LYS A 100 7.29 -10.79 -6.77
CA LYS A 100 6.88 -11.56 -7.95
C LYS A 100 8.03 -12.47 -8.39
N HIS A 101 8.02 -13.71 -7.90
CA HIS A 101 8.78 -14.83 -8.45
C HIS A 101 7.88 -16.05 -8.48
#